data_AF-A0A849G6T1-F1
#
_entry.id   AF-A0A849G6T1-F1
#
_cell.length_a   1.000
_cell.length_b   1.000
_cell.length_c   1.000
_cell.angle_alpha   90.00
_cell.angle_beta   90.00
_cell.angle_gamma   90.00
#
_symmetry.space_group_name_H-M   'P 1'
#
loop_
_entity.id
_entity.type
_entity.pdbx_description
1 polymer ?
#
loop_
_entity_poly.entity_id
_entity_poly.type
_entity_poly.pdbx_seq_one_letter_code
_entity_poly.pdbx_strand_id
1 'polypeptide(L)'
;MDRLLFGDNQFFGVNHMSEEKARAQMMRFQKTDAIMDVLDTAYDAGIRTFMCTTHDRIAEIASQVRAEKTRYRDFQFYPCMPYA
;
A
#
# COMPACT_ATOMS: atom_id res chain seq x y z
N MET A 1 -14.07 -0.78 -12.84
CA MET A 1 -12.69 -0.69 -12.33
C MET A 1 -12.24 0.76 -12.46
N ASP A 2 -11.60 1.29 -11.42
CA ASP A 2 -10.98 2.60 -11.49
C ASP A 2 -9.87 2.60 -12.54
N ARG A 3 -9.63 3.78 -13.14
CA ARG A 3 -8.58 3.97 -14.14
C ARG A 3 -7.18 4.00 -13.56
N LEU A 4 -7.06 4.15 -12.23
CA LEU A 4 -5.82 4.28 -11.50
C LEU A 4 -5.90 3.47 -10.20
N LEU A 5 -4.90 2.63 -9.98
CA LEU A 5 -4.76 1.76 -8.82
C LEU A 5 -3.41 2.02 -8.17
N PHE A 6 -3.36 1.99 -6.84
CA PHE A 6 -2.13 2.11 -6.08
C PHE A 6 -1.59 0.72 -5.73
N GLY A 7 -0.37 0.39 -6.14
CA GLY A 7 0.27 -0.90 -5.85
C GLY A 7 1.16 -0.89 -4.62
N ASP A 8 1.36 -2.05 -3.99
CA ASP A 8 2.11 -2.22 -2.75
C ASP A 8 3.61 -2.54 -2.95
N ASN A 9 4.06 -2.86 -4.17
CA ASN A 9 5.44 -3.28 -4.48
C ASN A 9 6.54 -2.37 -3.89
N GLN A 10 6.32 -1.05 -3.89
CA GLN A 10 7.29 -0.07 -3.36
C GLN A 10 7.49 -0.18 -1.85
N PHE A 11 6.53 -0.75 -1.11
CA PHE A 11 6.61 -0.95 0.34
C PHE A 11 7.45 -2.18 0.71
N PHE A 12 7.64 -3.09 -0.24
CA PHE A 12 8.35 -4.35 -0.05
C PHE A 12 9.73 -4.36 -0.73
N GLY A 13 10.20 -3.21 -1.22
CA GLY A 13 11.52 -3.10 -1.84
C GLY A 13 11.66 -3.89 -3.14
N VAL A 14 10.55 -4.26 -3.79
CA VAL A 14 10.57 -4.96 -5.06
C VAL A 14 10.99 -3.97 -6.15
N ASN A 15 12.29 -3.89 -6.41
CA ASN A 15 12.88 -3.05 -7.45
C ASN A 15 13.91 -3.83 -8.26
N HIS A 16 13.52 -4.25 -9.47
CA HIS A 16 14.36 -5.06 -10.36
C HIS A 16 15.51 -4.28 -11.01
N MET A 17 15.51 -2.93 -10.92
CA MET A 17 16.48 -2.08 -11.62
C MET A 17 17.63 -1.59 -10.72
N SER A 18 17.48 -1.61 -9.40
CA SER A 18 18.48 -1.09 -8.47
C SER A 18 18.32 -1.66 -7.06
N GLU A 19 19.32 -2.43 -6.61
CA GLU A 19 19.38 -3.02 -5.27
C GLU A 19 19.52 -1.95 -4.17
N GLU A 20 20.27 -0.88 -4.42
CA GLU A 20 20.44 0.22 -3.47
C GLU A 20 19.11 0.93 -3.17
N LYS A 21 18.30 1.18 -4.21
CA LYS A 21 16.95 1.74 -4.06
C LYS A 21 16.01 0.78 -3.34
N ALA A 22 16.12 -0.53 -3.61
CA ALA A 22 15.37 -1.55 -2.89
C ALA A 22 15.68 -1.51 -1.38
N ARG A 23 16.97 -1.44 -1.00
CA ARG A 23 17.39 -1.33 0.41
C ARG A 23 16.87 -0.05 1.08
N ALA A 24 16.99 1.09 0.41
CA ALA A 24 16.49 2.36 0.94
C ALA A 24 14.96 2.34 1.14
N GLN A 25 14.20 1.76 0.19
CA GLN A 25 12.76 1.59 0.33
C GLN A 25 12.39 0.62 1.46
N MET A 26 13.10 -0.50 1.61
CA MET A 26 12.89 -1.44 2.72
C MET A 26 13.14 -0.77 4.08
N MET A 27 14.18 0.05 4.19
CA MET A 27 14.45 0.81 5.43
C MET A 27 13.37 1.86 5.70
N ARG A 28 12.94 2.59 4.66
CA ARG A 28 11.92 3.63 4.79
C ARG A 28 10.55 3.06 5.17
N PHE A 29 10.15 1.95 4.55
CA PHE A 29 8.86 1.30 4.76
C PHE A 29 8.92 0.16 5.77
N GLN A 30 9.93 0.16 6.64
CA GLN A 30 10.06 -0.80 7.74
C GLN A 30 8.93 -0.64 8.77
N LYS A 31 8.36 0.57 8.87
CA LYS A 31 7.24 0.90 9.76
C LYS A 31 5.95 1.09 8.97
N THR A 32 4.85 0.55 9.49
CA THR A 32 3.51 0.68 8.92
C THR A 32 3.08 2.14 8.80
N ASP A 33 3.45 3.01 9.74
CA ASP A 33 3.15 4.45 9.69
C ASP A 33 3.68 5.13 8.41
N ALA A 34 4.91 4.77 7.98
CA ALA A 34 5.49 5.33 6.76
C ALA A 34 4.76 4.85 5.50
N ILE A 35 4.11 3.68 5.55
CA ILE A 35 3.25 3.18 4.47
C ILE A 35 1.93 3.98 4.47
N MET A 36 1.35 4.20 5.65
CA MET A 36 0.12 4.97 5.82
C MET A 36 0.26 6.42 5.34
N ASP A 37 1.38 7.09 5.63
CA ASP A 37 1.66 8.45 5.12
C ASP A 37 1.59 8.52 3.58
N VAL A 38 2.07 7.47 2.90
CA VAL A 38 2.02 7.39 1.44
C VAL A 38 0.60 7.08 0.95
N LEU A 39 -0.13 6.20 1.64
CA LEU A 39 -1.53 5.92 1.31
C LEU A 39 -2.43 7.15 1.54
N ASP A 40 -2.14 7.95 2.57
CA ASP A 40 -2.80 9.23 2.82
C ASP A 40 -2.56 10.22 1.69
N THR A 41 -1.31 10.36 1.26
CA THR A 41 -0.95 11.20 0.13
C THR A 41 -1.66 10.74 -1.16
N ALA A 42 -1.72 9.42 -1.39
CA ALA A 42 -2.42 8.85 -2.54
C ALA A 42 -3.94 9.10 -2.47
N TYR A 43 -4.53 8.96 -1.28
CA TYR A 43 -5.95 9.21 -1.03
C TYR A 43 -6.32 10.68 -1.26
N ASP A 44 -5.51 11.59 -0.73
CA ASP A 44 -5.69 13.05 -0.91
C ASP A 44 -5.49 13.47 -2.39
N ALA A 45 -4.68 12.73 -3.15
CA ALA A 45 -4.56 12.86 -4.61
C ALA A 45 -5.73 12.26 -5.40
N GLY A 46 -6.72 11.66 -4.72
CA GLY A 46 -7.91 11.08 -5.34
C GLY A 46 -7.77 9.60 -5.72
N ILE A 47 -6.70 8.92 -5.32
CA ILE A 47 -6.52 7.49 -5.56
C ILE A 47 -7.23 6.72 -4.45
N ARG A 48 -8.31 6.04 -4.82
CA ARG A 48 -9.20 5.38 -3.85
C ARG A 48 -9.03 3.87 -3.79
N THR A 49 -8.20 3.29 -4.64
CA THR A 49 -8.12 1.84 -4.79
C THR A 49 -6.69 1.38 -4.61
N PHE A 50 -6.50 0.50 -3.63
CA PHE A 50 -5.22 -0.07 -3.23
C PHE A 50 -5.17 -1.55 -3.57
N MET A 51 -4.26 -1.90 -4.48
CA MET A 51 -3.97 -3.26 -4.89
C MET A 51 -2.82 -3.80 -4.04
N CYS A 52 -3.06 -4.91 -3.34
CA CYS A 52 -2.12 -5.42 -2.35
C CYS A 52 -1.95 -6.94 -2.44
N THR A 53 -0.79 -7.43 -2.01
CA THR A 53 -0.50 -8.85 -1.82
C THR A 53 -0.93 -9.32 -0.42
N THR A 54 -0.75 -10.61 -0.11
CA THR A 54 -1.16 -11.20 1.18
C THR A 54 -0.05 -11.17 2.23
N HIS A 55 0.69 -10.06 2.36
CA HIS A 55 1.73 -9.90 3.38
C HIS A 55 1.12 -9.47 4.73
N ASP A 56 1.67 -9.94 5.86
CA ASP A 56 1.23 -9.59 7.23
C ASP A 56 1.02 -8.07 7.47
N ARG A 57 1.86 -7.21 6.88
CA ARG A 57 1.74 -5.75 7.00
C ARG A 57 0.44 -5.20 6.40
N ILE A 58 -0.13 -5.89 5.41
CA ILE A 58 -1.43 -5.50 4.84
C ILE A 58 -2.55 -5.69 5.87
N ALA A 59 -2.45 -6.67 6.78
CA ALA A 59 -3.42 -6.84 7.85
C ALA A 59 -3.42 -5.64 8.82
N GLU A 60 -2.24 -5.10 9.14
CA GLU A 60 -2.07 -3.90 9.96
C GLU A 60 -2.65 -2.66 9.26
N ILE A 61 -2.30 -2.44 7.99
CA ILE A 61 -2.82 -1.35 7.16
C ILE A 61 -4.35 -1.41 7.11
N ALA A 62 -4.91 -2.59 6.82
CA ALA A 62 -6.36 -2.78 6.78
C ALA A 62 -7.00 -2.52 8.15
N SER A 63 -6.31 -2.81 9.25
CA SER A 63 -6.76 -2.49 10.60
C SER A 63 -6.84 -0.97 10.83
N GLN A 64 -5.78 -0.24 10.48
CA GLN A 64 -5.75 1.22 10.62
C GLN A 64 -6.81 1.90 9.74
N VAL A 65 -6.93 1.49 8.48
CA VAL A 65 -7.96 2.01 7.57
C VAL A 65 -9.37 1.75 8.11
N ARG A 66 -9.62 0.57 8.72
CA ARG A 66 -10.91 0.28 9.37
C ARG A 66 -11.16 1.08 10.64
N ALA A 67 -10.11 1.50 11.36
CA ALA A 67 -10.24 2.37 12.53
C ALA A 67 -10.67 3.79 12.11
N GLU A 68 -10.20 4.26 10.96
CA GLU A 68 -10.47 5.60 10.43
C GLU A 68 -11.53 5.63 9.32
N LYS A 69 -12.70 5.04 9.58
CA LYS A 69 -13.80 4.90 8.59
C LYS A 69 -14.25 6.22 7.95
N THR A 70 -14.12 7.34 8.67
CA THR A 70 -14.50 8.66 8.17
C THR A 70 -13.53 9.14 7.08
N ARG A 71 -12.22 8.90 7.25
CA ARG A 71 -11.21 9.32 6.29
C ARG A 71 -11.26 8.44 5.04
N TYR A 72 -11.26 7.12 5.22
CA TYR A 72 -11.14 6.14 4.14
C TYR A 72 -12.48 5.57 3.65
N ARG A 73 -13.56 6.34 3.76
CA ARG A 73 -14.94 5.87 3.46
C ARG A 73 -15.06 5.19 2.10
N ASP A 74 -14.35 5.70 1.10
CA ASP A 74 -14.44 5.24 -0.28
C ASP A 74 -13.22 4.39 -0.70
N PHE A 75 -12.38 3.97 0.25
CA PHE A 75 -11.15 3.23 -0.04
C PHE A 75 -11.42 1.75 -0.31
N GLN A 76 -10.94 1.23 -1.44
CA GLN A 76 -11.13 -0.15 -1.88
C GLN A 76 -9.82 -0.93 -1.84
N PHE A 77 -9.86 -2.15 -1.30
CA PHE A 77 -8.72 -3.07 -1.29
C PHE A 77 -8.91 -4.15 -2.36
N TYR A 78 -7.96 -4.27 -3.28
CA TYR A 78 -7.94 -5.28 -4.34
C TYR A 78 -6.81 -6.28 -4.06
N PRO A 79 -7.09 -7.40 -3.37
CA PRO A 79 -6.08 -8.40 -3.11
C PRO A 79 -5.66 -9.11 -4.41
N CYS A 80 -4.34 -9.21 -4.62
CA CYS A 80 -3.77 -9.99 -5.71
C CYS A 80 -3.83 -11.47 -5.34
N MET A 81 -4.73 -12.22 -5.99
CA MET A 81 -4.75 -13.67 -5.87
C MET A 81 -3.61 -14.26 -6.71
N PRO A 82 -2.69 -15.07 -6.14
CA PRO A 82 -1.77 -15.85 -6.95
C PRO A 82 -2.60 -16.84 -7.78
N TYR A 83 -2.42 -16.81 -9.09
CA TYR A 83 -2.96 -17.85 -9.95
C TYR A 83 -2.17 -19.14 -9.67
N ALA A 84 -2.90 -20.22 -9.36
CA ALA A 84 -2.35 -21.55 -9.16
C ALA A 84 -1.89 -22.18 -10.48
#